data_AF-A0A3C0U3J0-F1
#
_entry.id   AF-A0A3C0U3J0-F1
#
_cell.length_a   1.000
_cell.length_b   1.000
_cell.length_c   1.000
_cell.angle_alpha   90.00
_cell.angle_beta   90.00
_cell.angle_gamma   90.00
#
_symmetry.space_group_name_H-M   'P 1'
#
loop_
_entity.id
_entity.type
_entity.pdbx_description
1 polymer ?
#
loop_
_entity_poly.entity_id
_entity_poly.type
_entity_poly.pdbx_seq_one_letter_code
_entity_poly.pdbx_strand_id
1 'polypeptide(L)'
;MNEKNQSSSKEKFWTGLPLLIFPIVIYTELAFFSIQDDSGLLNSKITGCINIAALVFHIAWSIFLHRRNFSRVHAFFSMLSKIVLIPFYIGAFVVGLIALLMPMGFLLALIIAIADAIIFSATSFSQCLALFGLKKRGTLTTTQFTVFSVLNWIYCADVVAAFLAWRAEKKSIKE
;
A
#
# COMPACT_ATOMS: atom_id res chain seq x y z
N MET A 1 12.04 1.22 -32.61
CA MET A 1 10.98 1.37 -31.58
C MET A 1 10.49 2.81 -31.62
N ASN A 2 9.21 3.02 -31.93
CA ASN A 2 8.64 4.31 -32.33
C ASN A 2 8.39 5.22 -31.11
N GLU A 3 8.80 6.50 -31.15
CA GLU A 3 8.73 7.46 -30.03
C GLU A 3 7.30 7.62 -29.45
N LYS A 4 6.27 7.45 -30.29
CA LYS A 4 4.85 7.42 -29.88
C LYS A 4 4.51 6.31 -28.88
N ASN A 5 5.11 5.12 -29.02
CA ASN A 5 4.91 4.00 -28.08
C ASN A 5 5.65 4.23 -26.76
N GLN A 6 6.76 4.96 -26.80
CA GLN A 6 7.56 5.27 -25.61
C GLN A 6 6.89 6.37 -24.75
N SER A 7 6.27 7.36 -25.40
CA SER A 7 5.45 8.39 -24.72
C SER A 7 4.25 7.79 -23.97
N SER A 8 3.46 6.93 -24.65
CA SER A 8 2.31 6.26 -24.02
C SER A 8 2.70 5.35 -22.84
N SER A 9 3.88 4.73 -22.89
CA SER A 9 4.38 3.91 -21.79
C SER A 9 4.83 4.73 -20.58
N LYS A 10 5.43 5.91 -20.80
CA LYS A 10 5.78 6.84 -19.72
C LYS A 10 4.54 7.41 -19.05
N GLU A 11 3.56 7.87 -19.82
CA GLU A 11 2.29 8.38 -19.27
C GLU A 11 1.60 7.34 -18.38
N LYS A 12 1.52 6.08 -18.83
CA LYS A 12 0.97 4.98 -18.02
C LYS A 12 1.75 4.77 -16.73
N PHE A 13 3.07 4.87 -16.74
CA PHE A 13 3.87 4.75 -15.51
C PHE A 13 3.54 5.87 -14.52
N TRP A 14 3.48 7.12 -14.96
CA TRP A 14 3.17 8.26 -14.09
C TRP A 14 1.77 8.17 -13.47
N THR A 15 0.81 7.53 -14.14
CA THR A 15 -0.53 7.32 -13.55
C THR A 15 -0.53 6.43 -12.29
N GLY A 16 0.53 5.65 -12.05
CA GLY A 16 0.65 4.84 -10.83
C GLY A 16 1.26 5.56 -9.64
N LEU A 17 1.97 6.67 -9.87
CA LEU A 17 2.67 7.44 -8.82
C LEU A 17 1.77 7.82 -7.63
N PRO A 18 0.49 8.19 -7.82
CA PRO A 18 -0.37 8.57 -6.69
C PRO A 18 -0.65 7.46 -5.68
N LEU A 19 -0.43 6.18 -6.02
CA LEU A 19 -0.51 5.08 -5.04
C LEU A 19 0.53 5.22 -3.91
N LEU A 20 1.65 5.90 -4.17
CA LEU A 20 2.71 6.13 -3.18
C LEU A 20 2.41 7.30 -2.25
N ILE A 21 1.45 8.17 -2.59
CA ILE A 21 1.11 9.33 -1.77
C ILE A 21 0.60 8.87 -0.39
N PHE A 22 -0.23 7.84 -0.33
CA PHE A 22 -0.78 7.36 0.94
C PHE A 22 0.28 6.87 1.93
N PRO A 23 1.22 5.97 1.56
CA PRO A 23 2.36 5.62 2.42
C PRO A 23 3.21 6.82 2.85
N ILE A 24 3.46 7.76 1.93
CA ILE A 24 4.29 8.94 2.20
C ILE A 24 3.60 9.86 3.19
N VAL A 25 2.31 10.16 3.00
CA VAL A 25 1.51 11.02 3.88
C VAL A 25 1.47 10.43 5.29
N ILE A 26 1.23 9.12 5.42
CA ILE A 26 1.28 8.44 6.72
C ILE A 26 2.67 8.60 7.36
N TYR A 27 3.74 8.37 6.60
CA TYR A 27 5.11 8.48 7.11
C TYR A 27 5.43 9.90 7.61
N THR A 28 5.08 10.92 6.82
CA THR A 28 5.33 12.32 7.18
C THR A 28 4.54 12.74 8.42
N GLU A 29 3.30 12.28 8.56
CA GLU A 29 2.44 12.66 9.70
C GLU A 29 2.89 12.01 11.01
N LEU A 30 3.33 10.75 10.98
CA LEU A 30 3.90 10.09 12.16
C LEU A 30 5.22 10.72 12.61
N ALA A 31 6.08 11.10 11.66
CA ALA A 31 7.31 11.84 11.98
C ALA A 31 6.99 13.22 12.60
N PHE A 32 5.91 13.87 12.16
CA PHE A 32 5.44 15.15 12.70
C PHE A 32 4.90 15.02 14.13
N PHE A 33 4.13 13.96 14.42
CA PHE A 33 3.65 13.65 15.78
C PHE A 33 4.79 13.40 16.78
N SER A 34 5.91 12.83 16.35
CA SER A 34 7.08 12.61 17.22
C SER A 34 7.87 13.88 17.58
N ILE A 35 7.59 15.02 16.94
CA ILE A 35 8.38 16.26 17.06
C ILE A 35 7.61 17.37 17.81
N GLN A 36 6.29 17.26 18.01
CA GLN A 36 5.48 18.43 18.39
C GLN A 36 4.86 18.38 19.80
N ASP A 37 5.27 19.36 20.62
CA ASP A 37 4.71 19.68 21.93
C ASP A 37 3.36 20.45 21.84
N ASP A 38 2.45 20.10 22.76
CA ASP A 38 1.37 20.91 23.38
C ASP A 38 0.22 21.56 22.57
N SER A 39 0.11 21.40 21.25
CA SER A 39 -1.05 21.91 20.47
C SER A 39 -2.18 20.86 20.25
N GLY A 40 -2.40 20.01 21.25
CA GLY A 40 -2.85 18.60 21.13
C GLY A 40 -4.26 18.26 20.58
N LEU A 41 -5.20 19.19 20.39
CA LEU A 41 -6.58 18.83 19.97
C LEU A 41 -6.98 19.27 18.55
N LEU A 42 -6.54 20.45 18.11
CA LEU A 42 -6.85 20.91 16.74
C LEU A 42 -5.96 20.20 15.73
N ASN A 43 -4.67 20.04 16.05
CA ASN A 43 -3.72 19.32 15.21
C ASN A 43 -4.11 17.85 15.04
N SER A 44 -4.55 17.16 16.10
CA SER A 44 -4.96 15.75 16.05
C SER A 44 -6.22 15.51 15.19
N LYS A 45 -7.18 16.45 15.19
CA LYS A 45 -8.36 16.38 14.30
C LYS A 45 -7.97 16.58 12.83
N ILE A 46 -7.09 17.54 12.55
CA ILE A 46 -6.62 17.82 11.18
C ILE A 46 -5.85 16.63 10.63
N THR A 47 -4.95 16.02 11.42
CA THR A 47 -4.22 14.81 11.00
C THR A 47 -5.13 13.62 10.77
N GLY A 48 -6.12 13.40 11.63
CA GLY A 48 -7.13 12.36 11.42
C GLY A 48 -7.84 12.54 10.07
N CYS A 49 -8.25 13.76 9.74
CA CYS A 49 -8.88 14.08 8.46
C CYS A 49 -7.94 13.85 7.26
N ILE A 50 -6.67 14.25 7.37
CA ILE A 50 -5.65 14.05 6.31
C ILE A 50 -5.44 12.56 6.05
N ASN A 51 -5.31 11.74 7.10
CA ASN A 51 -5.13 10.29 6.98
C ASN A 51 -6.35 9.61 6.35
N ILE A 52 -7.57 10.00 6.75
CA ILE A 52 -8.80 9.50 6.13
C ILE A 52 -8.87 9.90 4.65
N ALA A 53 -8.57 11.15 4.32
CA ALA A 53 -8.55 11.62 2.93
C ALA A 53 -7.52 10.86 2.08
N ALA A 54 -6.32 10.64 2.62
CA ALA A 54 -5.27 9.88 1.95
C ALA A 54 -5.67 8.41 1.73
N LEU A 55 -6.32 7.78 2.72
CA LEU A 55 -6.84 6.42 2.60
C LEU A 55 -7.92 6.31 1.51
N VAL A 56 -8.91 7.21 1.55
CA VAL A 56 -9.98 7.26 0.55
C VAL A 56 -9.40 7.49 -0.85
N PHE A 57 -8.44 8.40 -0.97
CA PHE A 57 -7.73 8.66 -2.21
C PHE A 57 -6.99 7.42 -2.71
N HIS A 58 -6.28 6.69 -1.83
CA HIS A 58 -5.57 5.47 -2.20
C HIS A 58 -6.50 4.40 -2.78
N ILE A 59 -7.63 4.16 -2.09
CA ILE A 59 -8.64 3.18 -2.54
C ILE A 59 -9.26 3.62 -3.87
N ALA A 60 -9.68 4.88 -3.98
CA ALA A 60 -10.27 5.42 -5.19
C ALA A 60 -9.31 5.33 -6.38
N TRP A 61 -8.03 5.67 -6.17
CA TRP A 61 -7.01 5.61 -7.21
C TRP A 61 -6.69 4.18 -7.63
N SER A 62 -6.67 3.25 -6.68
CA SER A 62 -6.53 1.81 -6.95
C SER A 62 -7.66 1.27 -7.83
N ILE A 63 -8.92 1.65 -7.53
CA ILE A 63 -10.08 1.30 -8.37
C ILE A 63 -9.97 1.94 -9.75
N PHE A 64 -9.53 3.20 -9.84
CA PHE A 64 -9.32 3.89 -11.12
C PHE A 64 -8.30 3.16 -12.01
N LEU A 65 -7.14 2.78 -11.46
CA LEU A 65 -6.10 2.03 -12.18
C LEU A 65 -6.59 0.66 -12.62
N HIS A 66 -7.35 -0.03 -11.77
CA HIS A 66 -7.99 -1.28 -12.13
C HIS A 66 -8.96 -1.12 -13.31
N ARG A 67 -9.86 -0.12 -13.26
CA ARG A 67 -10.84 0.16 -14.34
C ARG A 67 -10.17 0.55 -15.66
N ARG A 68 -9.04 1.24 -15.62
CA ARG A 68 -8.23 1.58 -16.81
C ARG A 68 -7.43 0.39 -17.35
N ASN A 69 -7.53 -0.79 -16.75
CA ASN A 69 -6.71 -1.97 -17.05
C ASN A 69 -5.20 -1.65 -16.97
N PHE A 70 -4.76 -0.81 -16.04
CA PHE A 70 -3.34 -0.51 -15.84
C PHE A 70 -2.70 -1.48 -14.85
N SER A 71 -3.06 -2.76 -14.94
CA SER A 71 -2.71 -3.81 -13.96
C SER A 71 -1.21 -3.98 -13.75
N ARG A 72 -0.37 -3.74 -14.77
CA ARG A 72 1.10 -3.77 -14.62
C ARG A 72 1.62 -2.65 -13.73
N VAL A 73 1.20 -1.43 -14.05
CA VAL A 73 1.57 -0.22 -13.32
C VAL A 73 1.04 -0.33 -11.90
N HIS A 74 -0.22 -0.75 -11.77
CA HIS A 74 -0.88 -0.99 -10.49
C HIS A 74 -0.10 -2.01 -9.64
N ALA A 75 0.24 -3.19 -10.19
CA ALA A 75 1.00 -4.21 -9.46
C ALA A 75 2.40 -3.72 -9.04
N PHE A 76 3.07 -2.94 -9.89
CA PHE A 76 4.38 -2.38 -9.56
C PHE A 76 4.30 -1.36 -8.42
N PHE A 77 3.37 -0.40 -8.51
CA PHE A 77 3.25 0.65 -7.51
C PHE A 77 2.65 0.13 -6.19
N SER A 78 1.78 -0.88 -6.23
CA SER A 78 1.29 -1.56 -5.03
C SER A 78 2.36 -2.45 -4.36
N MET A 79 3.29 -3.04 -5.13
CA MET A 79 4.48 -3.67 -4.56
C MET A 79 5.38 -2.62 -3.89
N LEU A 80 5.62 -1.49 -4.56
CA LEU A 80 6.48 -0.43 -4.05
C LEU A 80 5.89 0.20 -2.78
N SER A 81 4.57 0.42 -2.71
CA SER A 81 3.92 0.94 -1.50
C SER A 81 4.10 -0.01 -0.31
N LYS A 82 3.97 -1.32 -0.51
CA LYS A 82 4.21 -2.32 0.54
C LYS A 82 5.67 -2.31 1.02
N ILE A 83 6.63 -2.22 0.10
CA ILE A 83 8.06 -2.14 0.46
C ILE A 83 8.34 -0.89 1.31
N VAL A 84 7.79 0.26 0.92
CA VAL A 84 7.95 1.52 1.66
C VAL A 84 7.33 1.46 3.06
N LEU A 85 6.29 0.63 3.26
CA LEU A 85 5.61 0.48 4.54
C LEU A 85 6.29 -0.50 5.51
N ILE A 86 7.25 -1.34 5.07
CA ILE A 86 7.92 -2.32 5.94
C ILE A 86 8.55 -1.66 7.19
N PRO A 87 9.32 -0.56 7.09
CA PRO A 87 9.90 0.07 8.28
C PRO A 87 8.82 0.61 9.23
N PHE A 88 7.69 1.06 8.69
CA PHE A 88 6.57 1.59 9.48
C PHE A 88 5.87 0.47 10.26
N TYR A 89 5.59 -0.64 9.59
CA TYR A 89 5.06 -1.88 10.17
C TYR A 89 5.90 -2.37 11.35
N ILE A 90 7.22 -2.42 11.18
CA ILE A 90 8.14 -2.78 12.26
C ILE A 90 8.11 -1.73 13.38
N GLY A 91 8.12 -0.45 13.05
CA GLY A 91 8.06 0.65 14.02
C GLY A 91 6.78 0.64 14.86
N ALA A 92 5.61 0.52 14.22
CA ALA A 92 4.32 0.45 14.87
C ALA A 92 4.24 -0.77 15.81
N PHE A 93 4.77 -1.92 15.40
CA PHE A 93 4.87 -3.10 16.26
C PHE A 93 5.74 -2.85 17.51
N VAL A 94 6.94 -2.28 17.33
CA VAL A 94 7.85 -2.00 18.45
C VAL A 94 7.25 -0.94 19.40
N VAL A 95 6.69 0.14 18.87
CA VAL A 95 6.03 1.19 19.68
C VAL A 95 4.82 0.61 20.42
N GLY A 96 4.03 -0.24 19.76
CA GLY A 96 2.91 -0.95 20.39
C GLY A 96 3.37 -1.85 21.55
N LEU A 97 4.46 -2.59 21.39
CA LEU A 97 5.05 -3.41 22.46
C LEU A 97 5.55 -2.56 23.64
N ILE A 98 6.23 -1.44 23.36
CA ILE A 98 6.69 -0.52 24.40
C ILE A 98 5.50 0.10 25.14
N ALA A 99 4.45 0.47 24.42
CA ALA A 99 3.23 1.01 25.00
C ALA A 99 2.61 0.03 26.00
N LEU A 100 2.57 -1.27 25.71
CA LEU A 100 2.03 -2.29 26.63
C LEU A 100 2.74 -2.35 27.99
N LEU A 101 3.98 -1.84 28.10
CA LEU A 101 4.72 -1.75 29.36
C LEU A 101 4.28 -0.58 30.25
N MET A 102 3.46 0.34 29.73
CA MET A 102 2.96 1.52 30.46
C MET A 102 1.60 1.28 31.12
N PRO A 103 1.29 1.90 32.28
CA PRO A 103 0.06 1.65 33.05
C PRO A 103 -1.27 1.88 32.31
N MET A 104 -1.29 2.72 31.26
CA MET A 104 -2.45 2.99 30.40
C MET A 104 -2.18 2.65 28.92
N GLY A 105 -1.07 1.96 28.63
CA GLY A 105 -0.62 1.81 27.26
C GLY A 105 -1.29 0.68 26.48
N PHE A 106 -2.20 -0.09 27.08
CA PHE A 106 -3.08 -1.00 26.34
C PHE A 106 -3.95 -0.25 25.33
N LEU A 107 -4.57 0.87 25.72
CA LEU A 107 -5.40 1.66 24.81
C LEU A 107 -4.56 2.22 23.65
N LEU A 108 -3.34 2.68 23.95
CA LEU A 108 -2.40 3.18 22.96
C LEU A 108 -1.96 2.06 21.99
N ALA A 109 -1.59 0.89 22.50
CA ALA A 109 -1.24 -0.28 21.70
C ALA A 109 -2.41 -0.74 20.82
N LEU A 110 -3.64 -0.70 21.32
CA LEU A 110 -4.84 -1.04 20.57
C LEU A 110 -5.08 -0.05 19.41
N ILE A 111 -4.94 1.25 19.64
CA ILE A 111 -5.09 2.27 18.59
C ILE A 111 -4.03 2.07 17.49
N ILE A 112 -2.78 1.82 17.88
CA ILE A 112 -1.68 1.55 16.95
C ILE A 112 -1.97 0.29 16.13
N ALA A 113 -2.40 -0.80 16.77
CA ALA A 113 -2.74 -2.05 16.09
C ALA A 113 -3.90 -1.90 15.11
N ILE A 114 -4.94 -1.11 15.46
CA ILE A 114 -6.07 -0.82 14.56
C ILE A 114 -5.59 -0.01 13.35
N ALA A 115 -4.79 1.04 13.58
CA ALA A 115 -4.24 1.86 12.49
C ALA A 115 -3.40 1.00 11.53
N ASP A 116 -2.55 0.13 12.08
CA ASP A 116 -1.72 -0.80 11.30
C ASP A 116 -2.57 -1.75 10.44
N ALA A 117 -3.61 -2.35 11.04
CA ALA A 117 -4.53 -3.24 10.35
C ALA A 117 -5.29 -2.54 9.20
N ILE A 118 -5.67 -1.27 9.37
CA ILE A 118 -6.33 -0.48 8.32
C ILE A 118 -5.38 -0.27 7.13
N ILE A 119 -4.14 0.13 7.40
CA ILE A 119 -3.12 0.40 6.36
C ILE A 119 -2.78 -0.90 5.61
N PHE A 120 -2.58 -1.99 6.36
CA PHE A 120 -2.37 -3.32 5.81
C PHE A 120 -3.53 -3.75 4.90
N SER A 121 -4.76 -3.63 5.37
CA SER A 121 -5.95 -4.01 4.61
C SER A 121 -6.10 -3.19 3.32
N ALA A 122 -5.86 -1.89 3.37
CA ALA A 122 -5.99 -1.00 2.22
C ALA A 122 -4.98 -1.34 1.11
N THR A 123 -3.72 -1.57 1.48
CA THR A 123 -2.67 -1.91 0.51
C THR A 123 -2.84 -3.33 -0.04
N SER A 124 -3.28 -4.28 0.79
CA SER A 124 -3.61 -5.64 0.36
C SER A 124 -4.81 -5.69 -0.57
N PHE A 125 -5.85 -4.89 -0.31
CA PHE A 125 -6.97 -4.71 -1.24
C PHE A 125 -6.48 -4.17 -2.59
N SER A 126 -5.63 -3.14 -2.58
CA SER A 126 -5.06 -2.57 -3.79
C SER A 126 -4.25 -3.59 -4.60
N GLN A 127 -3.45 -4.42 -3.94
CA GLN A 127 -2.69 -5.48 -4.60
C GLN A 127 -3.62 -6.58 -5.16
N CYS A 128 -4.69 -6.94 -4.46
CA CYS A 128 -5.68 -7.90 -4.97
C CYS A 128 -6.37 -7.39 -6.25
N LEU A 129 -6.70 -6.09 -6.33
CA LEU A 129 -7.23 -5.48 -7.55
C LEU A 129 -6.24 -5.55 -8.72
N ALA A 130 -4.94 -5.35 -8.43
CA ALA A 130 -3.89 -5.51 -9.43
C ALA A 130 -3.80 -6.97 -9.92
N LEU A 131 -3.77 -7.93 -9.00
CA LEU A 131 -3.75 -9.37 -9.29
C LEU A 131 -4.96 -9.81 -10.12
N PHE A 132 -6.15 -9.30 -9.80
CA PHE A 132 -7.36 -9.62 -10.55
C PHE A 132 -7.25 -9.12 -12.01
N GLY A 133 -6.71 -7.92 -12.20
CA GLY A 133 -6.41 -7.40 -13.53
C GLY A 133 -5.37 -8.22 -14.30
N LEU A 134 -4.34 -8.74 -13.61
CA LEU A 134 -3.33 -9.64 -14.21
C LEU A 134 -3.93 -11.01 -14.59
N LYS A 135 -4.80 -11.58 -13.75
CA LYS A 135 -5.53 -12.81 -14.06
C LYS A 135 -6.42 -12.63 -15.28
N LYS A 136 -7.18 -11.54 -15.36
CA LYS A 136 -8.06 -11.26 -16.51
C LYS A 136 -7.30 -11.15 -17.83
N ARG A 137 -6.02 -10.80 -17.79
CA ARG A 137 -5.11 -10.71 -18.94
C ARG A 137 -4.43 -12.02 -19.31
N GLY A 138 -4.66 -13.09 -18.55
CA GLY A 138 -4.01 -14.38 -18.76
C GLY A 138 -2.57 -14.46 -18.29
N THR A 139 -2.03 -13.42 -17.62
CA THR A 139 -0.66 -13.47 -17.09
C THR A 139 -0.52 -14.41 -15.90
N LEU A 140 -1.57 -14.54 -15.09
CA LEU A 140 -1.58 -15.39 -13.91
C LEU A 140 -2.55 -16.54 -14.10
N THR A 141 -2.10 -17.74 -13.72
CA THR A 141 -3.00 -18.89 -13.57
C THR A 141 -3.96 -18.68 -12.39
N THR A 142 -5.08 -19.40 -12.37
CA THR A 142 -6.03 -19.37 -11.24
C THR A 142 -5.36 -19.74 -9.92
N THR A 143 -4.46 -20.73 -9.93
CA THR A 143 -3.71 -21.14 -8.73
C THR A 143 -2.80 -20.02 -8.23
N GLN A 144 -2.02 -19.39 -9.13
CA GLN A 144 -1.15 -18.27 -8.74
C GLN A 144 -1.96 -17.08 -8.22
N PHE A 145 -3.09 -16.76 -8.85
CA PHE A 145 -3.99 -15.72 -8.37
C PHE A 145 -4.47 -16.00 -6.94
N THR A 146 -4.93 -17.22 -6.66
CA THR A 146 -5.42 -17.59 -5.32
C THR A 146 -4.30 -17.53 -4.28
N VAL A 147 -3.14 -18.12 -4.58
CA VAL A 147 -1.99 -18.14 -3.65
C VAL A 147 -1.51 -16.73 -3.36
N PHE A 148 -1.32 -15.89 -4.38
CA PHE A 148 -0.88 -14.51 -4.20
C PHE A 148 -1.94 -13.66 -3.48
N SER A 149 -3.23 -13.91 -3.72
CA SER A 149 -4.30 -13.21 -3.02
C SER A 149 -4.34 -13.56 -1.54
N VAL A 150 -4.16 -14.83 -1.17
CA VAL A 150 -4.08 -15.25 0.25
C VAL A 150 -2.83 -14.69 0.92
N LEU A 151 -1.67 -14.79 0.27
CA LEU A 151 -0.41 -14.29 0.82
C LEU A 151 -0.44 -12.77 1.06
N ASN A 152 -1.22 -12.01 0.29
CA ASN A 152 -1.41 -10.57 0.55
C ASN A 152 -2.04 -10.26 1.90
N TRP A 153 -2.72 -11.22 2.54
CA TRP A 153 -3.35 -11.04 3.85
C TRP A 153 -2.50 -11.61 5.00
N ILE A 154 -1.29 -12.09 4.70
CA ILE A 154 -0.34 -12.58 5.69
C ILE A 154 0.80 -11.56 5.78
N TYR A 155 0.99 -10.99 6.95
CA TYR A 155 2.04 -10.01 7.23
C TYR A 155 3.42 -10.54 6.84
N CYS A 156 4.28 -9.70 6.24
CA CYS A 156 5.56 -10.01 5.61
C CYS A 156 5.49 -10.88 4.33
N ALA A 157 4.56 -11.83 4.24
CA ALA A 157 4.37 -12.65 3.05
C ALA A 157 3.71 -11.87 1.90
N ASP A 158 3.01 -10.78 2.23
CA ASP A 158 2.35 -9.88 1.30
C ASP A 158 3.33 -9.15 0.38
N VAL A 159 4.51 -8.77 0.87
CA VAL A 159 5.60 -8.18 0.07
C VAL A 159 6.12 -9.20 -0.95
N VAL A 160 6.31 -10.45 -0.50
CA VAL A 160 6.77 -11.54 -1.37
C VAL A 160 5.73 -11.82 -2.46
N ALA A 161 4.45 -11.86 -2.10
CA ALA A 161 3.35 -12.01 -3.06
C ALA A 161 3.32 -10.87 -4.09
N ALA A 162 3.49 -9.62 -3.64
CA ALA A 162 3.52 -8.47 -4.52
C ALA A 162 4.72 -8.51 -5.49
N PHE A 163 5.89 -8.93 -5.00
CA PHE A 163 7.09 -9.09 -5.81
C PHE A 163 6.96 -10.21 -6.84
N LEU A 164 6.45 -11.38 -6.43
CA LEU A 164 6.22 -12.52 -7.33
C LEU A 164 5.21 -12.17 -8.42
N ALA A 165 4.15 -11.43 -8.08
CA ALA A 165 3.15 -10.94 -9.02
C ALA A 165 3.75 -10.01 -10.08
N TRP A 166 4.57 -9.03 -9.66
CA TRP A 166 5.28 -8.15 -10.59
C TRP A 166 6.27 -8.91 -11.48
N ARG A 167 6.99 -9.88 -10.90
CA ARG A 167 7.96 -10.70 -11.64
C ARG A 167 7.29 -11.61 -12.68
N ALA A 168 6.13 -12.20 -12.36
CA ALA A 168 5.37 -13.02 -13.30
C ALA A 168 4.99 -12.23 -14.55
N GLU A 169 4.54 -10.99 -14.38
CA GLU A 169 4.23 -10.08 -15.48
C GLU A 169 5.47 -9.69 -16.31
N LYS A 170 6.63 -9.50 -15.67
CA LYS A 170 7.86 -9.17 -16.40
C LYS A 170 8.34 -10.32 -17.28
N LYS A 171 8.06 -11.57 -16.91
CA LYS A 171 8.40 -12.76 -17.72
C LYS A 171 7.50 -12.91 -18.94
N SER A 172 6.20 -12.68 -18.81
CA SER A 172 5.24 -12.82 -19.91
C SER A 172 5.38 -11.80 -21.05
N ILE A 173 6.28 -10.82 -20.92
CA ILE A 173 6.59 -9.81 -21.95
C ILE A 173 7.82 -10.21 -22.77
N LYS A 174 8.64 -11.13 -22.25
CA LYS A 174 9.87 -11.61 -22.92
C LYS A 174 9.64 -12.85 -23.79
N GLU A 175 8.50 -13.51 -23.63
CA GLU A 175 8.00 -14.59 -24.48
C GLU A 175 6.99 -14.02 -25.48
#